data_AF-A0A4R6G4B1-F1
#
_entry.id   AF-A0A4R6G4B1-F1
#
_cell.length_a   1.000
_cell.length_b   1.000
_cell.length_c   1.000
_cell.angle_alpha   90.00
_cell.angle_beta   90.00
_cell.angle_gamma   90.00
#
_symmetry.space_group_name_H-M   'P 1'
#
loop_
_entity.id
_entity.type
_entity.pdbx_description
1 polymer ?
#
loop_
_entity_poly.entity_id
_entity_poly.type
_entity_poly.pdbx_seq_one_letter_code
_entity_poly.pdbx_strand_id
1 'polypeptide(L)'
;MGILDFHKPIQLLILYNKEKMKHTNKEILGKGIKYLAFAIPLILIGPSVLFTAFNNQNHPYYIPVLIIGILALIAAIFLLFKGIMTVVKAVFD
;
A
#
# COMPACT_ATOMS: atom_id res chain seq x y z
N MET A 1 16.23 -4.46 58.33
CA MET A 1 16.02 -3.34 57.39
C MET A 1 16.37 -3.86 56.01
N GLY A 2 15.37 -4.31 55.24
CA GLY A 2 15.60 -4.93 53.92
C GLY A 2 16.00 -3.87 52.92
N ILE A 3 17.12 -4.09 52.24
CA ILE A 3 17.61 -3.21 51.18
C ILE A 3 16.53 -3.20 50.08
N LEU A 4 16.02 -2.01 49.75
CA LEU A 4 15.10 -1.83 48.62
C LEU A 4 15.80 -2.35 47.36
N ASP A 5 15.27 -3.43 46.78
CA ASP A 5 15.74 -3.98 45.52
C ASP A 5 15.36 -3.03 44.37
N PHE A 6 16.30 -2.14 44.03
CA PHE A 6 16.16 -1.17 42.95
C PHE A 6 16.06 -1.82 41.55
N HIS A 7 16.18 -3.14 41.41
CA HIS A 7 16.05 -3.83 40.13
C HIS A 7 14.59 -4.07 39.72
N LYS A 8 13.68 -4.26 40.69
CA LYS A 8 12.23 -4.40 40.45
C LYS A 8 11.57 -3.24 39.67
N PRO A 9 11.75 -1.96 40.02
CA PRO A 9 11.08 -0.85 39.33
C PRO A 9 11.51 -0.71 37.86
N ILE A 10 12.77 -1.04 37.52
CA ILE A 10 13.26 -1.03 36.14
C ILE A 10 12.58 -2.14 35.32
N GLN A 11 12.42 -3.34 35.90
CA GLN A 11 11.70 -4.44 35.24
C GLN A 11 10.23 -4.09 34.98
N LEU A 12 9.56 -3.42 35.92
CA LEU A 12 8.20 -2.92 35.72
C LEU A 12 8.11 -1.87 34.60
N LEU A 13 9.09 -0.96 34.49
CA LEU A 13 9.14 0.02 33.41
C LEU A 13 9.35 -0.64 32.04
N ILE A 14 10.21 -1.66 31.96
CA ILE A 14 10.46 -2.44 30.74
C ILE A 14 9.21 -3.22 30.33
N LEU A 15 8.52 -3.89 31.27
CA LEU A 15 7.28 -4.62 30.99
C LEU A 15 6.15 -3.67 30.57
N TYR A 16 6.01 -2.52 31.23
CA TYR A 16 5.05 -1.48 30.84
C TYR A 16 5.30 -0.93 29.44
N ASN A 17 6.57 -0.71 29.05
CA ASN A 17 6.90 -0.27 27.70
C ASN A 17 6.74 -1.37 26.64
N LYS A 18 6.97 -2.64 26.99
CA LYS A 18 6.78 -3.80 26.10
C LYS A 18 5.30 -4.00 25.73
N GLU A 19 4.39 -3.82 26.68
CA GLU A 19 2.93 -3.89 26.48
C GLU A 19 2.39 -2.72 25.61
N LYS A 20 3.04 -1.55 25.66
CA LYS A 20 2.65 -0.36 24.87
C LYS A 20 3.08 -0.39 23.40
N MET A 21 3.81 -1.40 22.96
CA MET A 21 4.24 -1.53 21.57
C MET A 21 3.06 -1.97 20.71
N LYS A 22 2.44 -1.04 19.96
CA LYS A 22 1.47 -1.39 18.92
C LYS A 22 2.14 -2.34 17.92
N HIS A 23 1.61 -3.54 17.78
CA HIS A 23 2.08 -4.50 16.80
C HIS A 23 1.35 -4.29 15.48
N THR A 24 2.10 -3.96 14.42
CA THR A 24 1.58 -3.86 13.04
C THR A 24 0.78 -5.11 12.66
N ASN A 25 -0.42 -4.91 12.12
CA ASN A 25 -1.25 -6.01 11.64
C ASN A 25 -0.71 -6.54 10.30
N LYS A 26 0.07 -7.63 10.36
CA LYS A 26 0.72 -8.24 9.19
C LYS A 26 -0.26 -8.73 8.12
N GLU A 27 -1.46 -9.13 8.51
CA GLU A 27 -2.48 -9.60 7.57
C GLU A 27 -3.00 -8.44 6.70
N ILE A 28 -3.35 -7.31 7.34
CA ILE A 28 -3.81 -6.10 6.64
C ILE A 28 -2.66 -5.52 5.83
N LEU A 29 -1.44 -5.52 6.36
CA LEU A 29 -0.26 -5.05 5.66
C LEU A 29 -0.04 -5.82 4.35
N GLY A 30 -0.14 -7.15 4.40
CA GLY A 30 -0.04 -8.01 3.22
C GLY A 30 -1.10 -7.71 2.16
N LYS A 31 -2.34 -7.37 2.56
CA LYS A 31 -3.40 -6.93 1.63
C LYS A 31 -3.03 -5.61 0.96
N GLY A 32 -2.51 -4.65 1.71
CA GLY A 32 -2.03 -3.37 1.18
C GLY A 32 -0.91 -3.54 0.14
N ILE A 33 0.10 -4.35 0.47
CA ILE A 33 1.20 -4.68 -0.46
C ILE A 33 0.68 -5.36 -1.73
N LYS A 34 -0.29 -6.29 -1.62
CA LYS A 34 -0.89 -6.93 -2.80
C LYS A 34 -1.55 -5.92 -3.74
N TYR A 35 -2.32 -4.97 -3.21
CA TYR A 35 -2.92 -3.91 -4.05
C TYR A 35 -1.84 -3.08 -4.77
N LEU A 36 -0.78 -2.69 -4.07
CA LEU A 36 0.34 -1.95 -4.67
C LEU A 36 1.07 -2.79 -5.73
N ALA A 37 1.30 -4.08 -5.48
CA ALA A 37 1.94 -4.99 -6.43
C ALA A 37 1.12 -5.12 -7.72
N PHE A 38 -0.21 -5.18 -7.63
CA PHE A 38 -1.09 -5.15 -8.81
C PHE A 38 -1.10 -3.79 -9.51
N ALA A 39 -0.90 -2.68 -8.79
CA ALA A 39 -0.86 -1.35 -9.40
C ALA A 39 0.38 -1.16 -10.30
N ILE A 40 1.54 -1.74 -9.94
CA ILE A 40 2.81 -1.60 -10.67
C ILE A 40 2.71 -1.94 -12.17
N PRO A 41 2.18 -3.09 -12.60
CA PRO A 41 2.04 -3.35 -14.03
C PRO A 41 1.05 -2.37 -14.69
N LEU A 42 -0.03 -1.98 -14.01
CA LEU A 42 -1.02 -1.06 -14.60
C LEU A 42 -0.48 0.36 -14.81
N ILE A 43 0.37 0.88 -13.90
CA ILE A 43 1.00 2.20 -14.09
C ILE A 43 2.00 2.22 -15.25
N LEU A 44 2.50 1.07 -15.69
CA LEU A 44 3.34 0.95 -16.88
C LEU A 44 2.48 0.76 -18.14
N ILE A 45 1.53 -0.17 -18.09
CA ILE A 45 0.66 -0.51 -19.23
C ILE A 45 -0.23 0.67 -19.62
N GLY A 46 -0.85 1.34 -18.66
CA GLY A 46 -1.79 2.45 -18.92
C GLY A 46 -1.18 3.55 -19.79
N PRO A 47 -0.08 4.20 -19.38
CA PRO A 47 0.59 5.23 -20.17
C PRO A 47 1.11 4.71 -21.52
N SER A 48 1.69 3.50 -21.58
CA SER A 48 2.20 2.94 -22.83
C SER A 48 1.09 2.68 -23.86
N VAL A 49 -0.05 2.14 -23.41
CA VAL A 49 -1.24 1.93 -24.26
C VAL A 49 -1.83 3.27 -24.71
N LEU A 50 -1.91 4.25 -23.80
CA LEU A 50 -2.43 5.59 -24.11
C LEU A 50 -1.55 6.33 -25.11
N PHE A 51 -0.23 6.28 -24.93
CA PHE A 51 0.76 6.81 -25.86
C PHE A 51 0.58 6.18 -27.25
N THR A 52 0.40 4.86 -27.31
CA THR A 52 0.16 4.16 -28.58
C THR A 52 -1.14 4.63 -29.23
N ALA A 53 -2.23 4.76 -28.48
CA ALA A 53 -3.50 5.27 -29.01
C ALA A 53 -3.35 6.68 -29.59
N PHE A 54 -2.73 7.61 -28.86
CA PHE A 54 -2.54 8.98 -29.31
C PHE A 54 -1.66 9.13 -30.55
N ASN A 55 -0.74 8.19 -30.79
CA ASN A 55 0.07 8.16 -32.02
C ASN A 55 -0.62 7.46 -33.20
N ASN A 56 -1.76 6.79 -32.99
CA ASN A 56 -2.46 5.99 -34.00
C ASN A 56 -3.91 6.44 -34.21
N GLN A 57 -4.17 7.75 -34.22
CA GLN A 57 -5.53 8.33 -34.28
C GLN A 57 -6.32 7.94 -35.54
N ASN A 58 -5.63 7.67 -36.65
CA ASN A 58 -6.25 7.27 -37.92
C ASN A 58 -6.54 5.76 -38.00
N HIS A 59 -6.14 4.97 -36.98
CA HIS A 59 -6.32 3.52 -36.99
C HIS A 59 -7.77 3.17 -36.57
N PRO A 60 -8.42 2.16 -37.21
CA PRO A 60 -9.78 1.73 -36.84
C PRO A 60 -9.97 1.36 -35.36
N TYR A 61 -8.88 0.93 -34.70
CA TYR A 61 -8.87 0.59 -33.27
C TYR A 61 -8.48 1.74 -32.32
N TYR A 62 -8.36 2.98 -32.80
CA TYR A 62 -8.01 4.13 -31.96
C TYR A 62 -8.90 4.24 -30.71
N ILE A 63 -10.22 4.28 -30.90
CA ILE A 63 -11.19 4.45 -29.81
C ILE A 63 -11.15 3.28 -28.81
N PRO A 64 -11.20 2.00 -29.24
CA PRO A 64 -11.03 0.87 -28.32
C PRO A 64 -9.74 0.90 -27.48
N VAL A 65 -8.59 1.16 -28.11
CA VAL A 65 -7.29 1.16 -27.43
C VAL A 65 -7.19 2.34 -26.46
N LEU A 66 -7.71 3.50 -26.83
CA LEU A 66 -7.79 4.67 -25.97
C LEU A 66 -8.60 4.37 -24.70
N ILE A 67 -9.76 3.74 -24.84
CA ILE A 67 -10.61 3.35 -23.69
C ILE A 67 -9.86 2.39 -22.76
N ILE A 68 -9.18 1.37 -23.31
CA ILE A 68 -8.40 0.41 -22.51
C ILE A 68 -7.29 1.13 -21.72
N GLY A 69 -6.57 2.06 -22.35
CA GLY A 69 -5.53 2.84 -21.69
C GLY A 69 -6.07 3.68 -20.53
N ILE A 70 -7.20 4.36 -20.73
CA ILE A 70 -7.86 5.17 -19.69
C ILE A 70 -8.35 4.29 -18.54
N LEU A 71 -9.01 3.16 -18.83
CA LEU A 71 -9.48 2.24 -17.80
C LEU A 71 -8.32 1.64 -16.98
N ALA A 72 -7.21 1.30 -17.63
CA ALA A 72 -6.01 0.82 -16.95
C ALA A 72 -5.44 1.89 -16.00
N LEU A 73 -5.41 3.16 -16.41
CA LEU A 73 -4.96 4.27 -15.56
C LEU A 73 -5.89 4.49 -14.35
N ILE A 74 -7.21 4.48 -14.56
CA ILE A 74 -8.19 4.61 -13.48
C ILE A 74 -8.02 3.48 -12.47
N ALA A 75 -7.89 2.23 -12.96
CA ALA A 75 -7.66 1.07 -12.10
C ALA A 75 -6.33 1.15 -11.35
N ALA A 76 -5.26 1.65 -11.99
CA ALA A 76 -3.96 1.87 -11.35
C ALA A 76 -4.07 2.84 -10.18
N ILE A 77 -4.71 4.00 -10.41
CA ILE A 77 -4.94 5.04 -9.40
C ILE A 77 -5.75 4.46 -8.24
N PHE A 78 -6.85 3.77 -8.53
CA PHE A 78 -7.68 3.13 -7.51
C PHE A 78 -6.88 2.15 -6.64
N LEU A 79 -6.07 1.28 -7.26
CA LEU A 79 -5.25 0.31 -6.53
C LEU A 79 -4.15 0.98 -5.70
N LEU A 80 -3.53 2.04 -6.19
CA LEU A 80 -2.55 2.83 -5.44
C LEU A 80 -3.15 3.43 -4.18
N PHE A 81 -4.26 4.16 -4.31
CA PHE A 81 -4.95 4.77 -3.17
C PHE A 81 -5.38 3.71 -2.16
N LYS A 82 -6.05 2.65 -2.62
CA LYS A 82 -6.52 1.56 -1.75
C LYS A 82 -5.35 0.85 -1.06
N GLY A 83 -4.25 0.61 -1.79
CA GLY A 83 -3.04 0.00 -1.27
C GLY A 83 -2.39 0.82 -0.15
N ILE A 84 -2.13 2.11 -0.41
CA ILE A 84 -1.54 3.03 0.57
C ILE A 84 -2.42 3.12 1.83
N MET A 85 -3.73 3.36 1.67
CA MET A 85 -4.65 3.44 2.80
C MET A 85 -4.67 2.15 3.64
N THR A 86 -4.58 0.99 2.99
CA THR A 86 -4.55 -0.31 3.68
C THR A 86 -3.23 -0.51 4.42
N VAL A 87 -2.09 -0.09 3.85
CA VAL A 87 -0.78 -0.14 4.52
C VAL A 87 -0.75 0.78 5.74
N VAL A 88 -1.20 2.04 5.59
CA VAL A 88 -1.28 3.00 6.70
C VAL A 88 -2.15 2.45 7.82
N LYS A 89 -3.32 1.92 7.48
CA LYS A 89 -4.19 1.27 8.44
C LYS A 89 -3.49 0.12 9.17
N ALA A 90 -2.78 -0.75 8.46
CA ALA A 90 -2.07 -1.88 9.08
C ALA A 90 -0.96 -1.47 10.06
N VAL A 91 -0.29 -0.35 9.79
CA VAL A 91 0.84 0.15 10.60
C VAL A 91 0.37 0.90 11.84
N PHE A 92 -0.75 1.62 11.74
CA PHE A 92 -1.24 2.51 12.80
C PHE A 92 -2.46 1.97 13.57
N ASP A 93 -3.10 0.90 13.11
CA ASP A 93 -4.05 0.11 13.91
C ASP A 93 -3.34 -0.52 15.11
#